data_AF-A0A7Z9W7Z8-F1
#
_entry.id   AF-A0A7Z9W7Z8-F1
#
_cell.length_a   1.000
_cell.length_b   1.000
_cell.length_c   1.000
_cell.angle_alpha   90.00
_cell.angle_beta   90.00
_cell.angle_gamma   90.00
#
_symmetry.space_group_name_H-M   'P 1'
#
loop_
_entity.id
_entity.type
_entity.pdbx_description
1 polymer ?
#
loop_
_entity_poly.entity_id
_entity_poly.type
_entity_poly.pdbx_seq_one_letter_code
_entity_poly.pdbx_strand_id
1 'polypeptide(L)'
;LPGEDVPYAYFNYLRRGNPDPLYRVFQHNADDIASLAAILFRLWQAIEASEGEQTPQIHFSRGMILHRLGEKSKAVQSFERAREGEISSGRKLQVLLHLAMLHKSEGRWREAEALWLEMTGEPGPFHLLPYVELAKYYEHRTKDLHRARKIIESCLNRISEHRIRDIDELNYRLSRLMRKIEK
;
A
#
# COMPACT_ATOMS: atom_id res chain seq x y z
N LEU A 1 19.80 -34.27 -7.58
CA LEU A 1 19.24 -35.17 -6.57
C LEU A 1 17.94 -34.54 -6.11
N PRO A 2 16.88 -35.31 -5.82
CA PRO A 2 15.71 -34.79 -5.12
C PRO A 2 16.12 -34.02 -3.87
N GLY A 3 15.41 -32.93 -3.53
CA GLY A 3 15.76 -32.09 -2.38
C GLY A 3 15.76 -32.85 -1.05
N GLU A 4 14.91 -33.87 -0.94
CA GLU A 4 14.83 -34.77 0.23
C GLU A 4 16.09 -35.63 0.45
N ASP A 5 16.91 -35.86 -0.59
CA ASP A 5 18.12 -36.68 -0.51
C ASP A 5 19.37 -35.86 -0.15
N VAL A 6 19.27 -34.52 -0.13
CA VAL A 6 20.41 -33.63 0.19
C VAL A 6 21.00 -33.91 1.58
N PRO A 7 20.20 -34.12 2.65
CA PRO A 7 20.74 -34.50 3.96
C PRO A 7 21.49 -35.84 3.92
N TYR A 8 20.99 -36.82 3.17
CA TYR A 8 21.63 -38.13 3.05
C TYR A 8 22.99 -38.02 2.34
N ALA A 9 23.06 -37.25 1.24
CA ALA A 9 24.30 -36.94 0.55
C ALA A 9 25.34 -36.28 1.47
N TYR A 10 24.91 -35.34 2.31
CA TYR A 10 25.77 -34.66 3.29
C TYR A 10 26.32 -35.61 4.36
N PHE A 11 25.47 -36.43 4.99
CA PHE A 11 25.93 -37.39 6.00
C PHE A 11 26.80 -38.51 5.40
N ASN A 12 26.56 -38.89 4.15
CA ASN A 12 27.40 -39.86 3.46
C ASN A 12 28.81 -39.29 3.22
N TYR A 13 28.92 -38.03 2.81
CA TYR A 13 30.21 -37.33 2.73
C TYR A 13 30.92 -37.29 4.09
N LEU A 14 30.23 -36.92 5.18
CA LEU A 14 30.85 -36.87 6.52
C LEU A 14 31.36 -38.23 7.00
N ARG A 15 30.68 -39.33 6.64
CA ARG A 15 31.04 -40.68 7.09
C ARG A 15 32.08 -41.36 6.20
N ARG A 16 32.00 -41.15 4.89
CA ARG A 16 32.75 -41.93 3.89
C ARG A 16 33.71 -41.08 3.05
N GLY A 17 33.67 -39.76 3.20
CA GLY A 17 34.54 -38.83 2.48
C GLY A 17 34.25 -38.70 0.98
N ASN A 18 33.16 -39.27 0.46
CA ASN A 18 32.81 -39.18 -0.96
C ASN A 18 32.02 -37.90 -1.26
N PRO A 19 32.59 -36.92 -2.01
CA PRO A 19 31.94 -35.64 -2.29
C PRO A 19 31.05 -35.66 -3.53
N ASP A 20 31.08 -36.70 -4.36
CA ASP A 20 30.42 -36.74 -5.67
C ASP A 20 28.91 -36.41 -5.62
N PRO A 21 28.13 -36.90 -4.63
CA PRO A 21 26.72 -36.55 -4.52
C PRO A 21 26.48 -35.07 -4.15
N LEU A 22 27.42 -34.45 -3.43
CA LEU A 22 27.32 -33.05 -3.00
C LEU A 22 27.71 -32.07 -4.09
N TYR A 23 28.58 -32.46 -5.02
CA TYR A 23 29.02 -31.57 -6.10
C TYR A 23 27.83 -31.00 -6.90
N ARG A 24 26.85 -31.85 -7.24
CA ARG A 24 25.63 -31.41 -7.94
C ARG A 24 24.75 -30.48 -7.09
N VAL A 25 24.76 -30.63 -5.77
CA VAL A 25 24.04 -29.73 -4.85
C VAL A 25 24.71 -28.37 -4.82
N PHE A 26 26.04 -28.33 -4.76
CA PHE A 26 26.79 -27.07 -4.78
C PHE A 26 26.66 -26.34 -6.13
N GLN A 27 26.69 -27.07 -7.25
CA GLN A 27 26.43 -26.47 -8.56
C GLN A 27 25.03 -25.85 -8.63
N HIS A 28 23.99 -26.59 -8.22
CA HIS A 28 22.63 -26.07 -8.18
C HIS A 28 22.51 -24.83 -7.27
N ASN A 29 23.10 -24.87 -6.08
CA ASN A 29 23.07 -23.72 -5.17
C ASN A 29 23.82 -22.50 -5.76
N ALA A 30 24.92 -22.73 -6.48
CA ALA A 30 25.64 -21.66 -7.17
C ALA A 30 24.78 -21.04 -8.28
N ASP A 31 24.11 -21.88 -9.07
CA ASP A 31 23.18 -21.44 -10.13
C ASP A 31 21.99 -20.69 -9.53
N ASP A 32 21.44 -21.14 -8.41
CA ASP A 32 20.35 -20.48 -7.69
C ASP A 32 20.76 -19.10 -7.16
N ILE A 33 21.92 -19.00 -6.50
CA ILE A 33 22.44 -17.73 -5.99
C ILE A 33 22.68 -16.75 -7.16
N ALA A 34 23.27 -17.21 -8.25
CA ALA A 34 23.49 -16.41 -9.44
C ALA A 34 22.16 -15.96 -10.07
N SER A 35 21.19 -16.86 -10.16
CA SER A 35 19.86 -16.59 -10.72
C SER A 35 19.08 -15.59 -9.85
N LEU A 36 19.14 -15.72 -8.53
CA LEU A 36 18.53 -14.77 -7.59
C LEU A 36 19.15 -13.38 -7.71
N ALA A 37 20.48 -13.29 -7.81
CA ALA A 37 21.17 -12.03 -8.05
C ALA A 37 20.77 -11.40 -9.40
N ALA A 38 20.66 -12.20 -10.45
CA ALA A 38 20.22 -11.74 -11.77
C ALA A 38 18.76 -11.25 -11.76
N ILE A 39 17.85 -11.99 -11.11
CA ILE A 39 16.44 -11.59 -10.96
C ILE A 39 16.34 -10.30 -10.16
N LEU A 40 17.07 -10.18 -9.04
CA LEU A 40 17.11 -8.97 -8.23
C LEU A 40 17.60 -7.77 -9.05
N PHE A 41 18.65 -7.96 -9.84
CA PHE A 41 19.16 -6.90 -10.72
C PHE A 41 18.14 -6.49 -11.78
N ARG A 42 17.46 -7.43 -12.44
CA ARG A 42 16.40 -7.12 -13.41
C ARG A 42 15.21 -6.42 -12.77
N LEU A 43 14.83 -6.81 -11.55
CA LEU A 43 13.79 -6.14 -10.78
C LEU A 43 14.20 -4.71 -10.42
N TRP A 44 15.44 -4.52 -9.98
CA TRP A 44 16.00 -3.19 -9.71
C TRP A 44 15.98 -2.31 -10.97
N GLN A 45 16.42 -2.84 -12.11
CA GLN A 45 16.34 -2.13 -13.39
C GLN A 45 14.91 -1.76 -13.76
N ALA A 46 13.93 -2.64 -13.53
CA ALA A 46 12.52 -2.34 -13.78
C ALA A 46 11.96 -1.26 -12.83
N ILE A 47 12.44 -1.22 -11.58
CA ILE A 47 12.09 -0.17 -10.61
C ILE A 47 12.75 1.16 -10.97
N GLU A 48 14.01 1.17 -11.39
CA GLU A 48 14.70 2.41 -11.77
C GLU A 48 14.28 2.93 -13.15
N ALA A 49 13.85 2.05 -14.06
CA ALA A 49 13.32 2.45 -15.36
C ALA A 49 12.11 3.38 -15.17
N SER A 50 12.32 4.66 -15.50
CA SER A 50 11.28 5.69 -15.49
C SER A 50 10.44 5.67 -16.76
N GLU A 51 10.90 4.97 -17.81
CA GLU A 51 10.36 5.05 -19.16
C GLU A 51 10.31 3.66 -19.81
N GLY A 52 9.12 3.30 -20.30
CA GLY A 52 8.77 2.02 -20.93
C GLY A 52 7.27 1.74 -20.76
N GLU A 53 6.68 0.94 -21.64
CA GLU A 53 5.30 0.42 -21.51
C GLU A 53 5.21 -0.53 -20.31
N GLN A 54 5.24 0.03 -19.11
CA GLN A 54 4.97 -0.72 -17.88
C GLN A 54 3.48 -0.75 -17.65
N THR A 55 2.97 -1.91 -17.25
CA THR A 55 1.56 -2.03 -16.93
C THR A 55 1.22 -1.23 -15.65
N PRO A 56 -0.02 -0.79 -15.47
CA PRO A 56 -0.43 -0.07 -14.25
C PRO A 56 -0.14 -0.84 -12.95
N GLN A 57 -0.11 -2.17 -13.00
CA GLN A 57 0.23 -3.03 -11.87
C GLN A 57 1.72 -2.97 -11.50
N ILE A 58 2.59 -2.82 -12.49
CA ILE A 58 4.03 -2.60 -12.26
C ILE A 58 4.22 -1.23 -11.62
N HIS A 59 3.57 -0.19 -12.13
CA HIS A 59 3.61 1.15 -11.54
C HIS A 59 3.11 1.18 -10.09
N PHE A 60 2.01 0.47 -9.78
CA PHE A 60 1.55 0.31 -8.41
C PHE A 60 2.60 -0.37 -7.51
N SER A 61 3.17 -1.49 -7.97
CA SER A 61 4.16 -2.25 -7.21
C SER A 61 5.45 -1.44 -6.98
N ARG A 62 5.88 -0.70 -8.01
CA ARG A 62 6.99 0.24 -7.95
C ARG A 62 6.73 1.34 -6.92
N GLY A 63 5.54 1.94 -6.93
CA GLY A 63 5.11 2.94 -5.95
C GLY A 63 5.17 2.41 -4.51
N MET A 64 4.74 1.18 -4.29
CA MET A 64 4.82 0.51 -2.98
C MET A 64 6.26 0.33 -2.49
N ILE A 65 7.17 -0.11 -3.37
CA ILE A 65 8.59 -0.29 -3.03
C ILE A 65 9.23 1.06 -2.71
N LEU A 66 9.06 2.05 -3.58
CA LEU A 66 9.63 3.39 -3.41
C LEU A 66 9.11 4.07 -2.14
N HIS A 67 7.82 3.91 -1.83
CA HIS A 67 7.25 4.43 -0.59
C HIS A 67 7.90 3.80 0.65
N ARG A 68 8.14 2.47 0.65
CA ARG A 68 8.86 1.80 1.75
C ARG A 68 10.31 2.24 1.87
N LEU A 69 10.96 2.58 0.76
CA LEU A 69 12.33 3.12 0.73
C LEU A 69 12.40 4.60 1.13
N GLY A 70 11.26 5.28 1.32
CA GLY A 70 11.23 6.71 1.66
C GLY A 70 11.34 7.65 0.46
N GLU A 71 11.39 7.12 -0.76
CA GLU A 71 11.48 7.85 -2.03
C GLU A 71 10.12 8.44 -2.43
N LYS A 72 9.60 9.36 -1.62
CA LYS A 72 8.21 9.87 -1.70
C LYS A 72 7.84 10.42 -3.07
N SER A 73 8.69 11.27 -3.66
CA SER A 73 8.42 11.88 -4.97
C SER A 73 8.32 10.83 -6.08
N LYS A 74 9.24 9.86 -6.12
CA LYS A 74 9.20 8.77 -7.09
C LYS A 74 8.00 7.84 -6.85
N ALA A 75 7.61 7.64 -5.58
CA ALA A 75 6.42 6.87 -5.23
C ALA A 75 5.14 7.54 -5.74
N VAL A 76 4.98 8.85 -5.53
CA VAL A 76 3.84 9.63 -6.07
C VAL A 76 3.76 9.50 -7.58
N GLN A 77 4.86 9.71 -8.30
CA GLN A 77 4.89 9.56 -9.76
C GLN A 77 4.45 8.15 -10.22
N SER A 78 4.88 7.11 -9.49
CA SER A 78 4.51 5.73 -9.81
C SER A 78 3.02 5.46 -9.54
N PHE A 79 2.47 6.00 -8.46
CA PHE A 79 1.05 5.84 -8.15
C PHE A 79 0.16 6.63 -9.12
N GLU A 80 0.55 7.82 -9.56
CA GLU A 80 -0.21 8.56 -10.58
C GLU A 80 -0.25 7.82 -11.91
N ARG A 81 0.89 7.28 -12.38
CA ARG A 81 0.91 6.43 -13.59
C ARG A 81 0.07 5.16 -13.43
N ALA A 82 0.03 4.58 -12.23
CA ALA A 82 -0.85 3.45 -11.95
C ALA A 82 -2.34 3.84 -12.02
N ARG A 83 -2.67 5.07 -11.62
CA ARG A 83 -4.03 5.63 -11.64
C ARG A 83 -4.53 5.92 -13.06
N GLU A 84 -3.63 6.27 -13.97
CA GLU A 84 -3.95 6.59 -15.38
C GLU A 84 -4.39 5.38 -16.20
N GLY A 85 -4.04 4.15 -15.78
CA GLY A 85 -4.38 2.94 -16.53
C GLY A 85 -5.49 2.09 -15.92
N GLU A 86 -5.81 0.99 -16.60
CA GLU A 86 -6.87 0.08 -16.16
C GLU A 86 -6.42 -0.78 -14.97
N ILE A 87 -6.99 -0.47 -13.80
CA ILE A 87 -6.82 -1.23 -12.55
C ILE A 87 -8.17 -1.55 -11.93
N SER A 88 -8.24 -2.63 -11.16
CA SER A 88 -9.46 -2.98 -10.42
C SER A 88 -9.83 -1.88 -9.42
N SER A 89 -11.11 -1.72 -9.11
CA SER A 89 -11.60 -0.71 -8.15
C SER A 89 -10.91 -0.81 -6.79
N GLY A 90 -10.63 -2.04 -6.31
CA GLY A 90 -9.87 -2.25 -5.07
C GLY A 90 -8.44 -1.72 -5.15
N ARG A 91 -7.76 -1.88 -6.29
CA ARG A 91 -6.41 -1.34 -6.49
C ARG A 91 -6.44 0.17 -6.69
N LYS A 92 -7.46 0.72 -7.36
CA LYS A 92 -7.67 2.18 -7.46
C LYS A 92 -7.80 2.80 -6.07
N LEU A 93 -8.60 2.22 -5.19
CA LEU A 93 -8.73 2.67 -3.80
C LEU A 93 -7.40 2.62 -3.03
N GLN A 94 -6.58 1.59 -3.25
CA GLN A 94 -5.23 1.53 -2.67
C GLN A 94 -4.30 2.62 -3.20
N VAL A 95 -4.32 2.88 -4.51
CA VAL A 95 -3.54 3.97 -5.13
C VAL A 95 -3.92 5.31 -4.53
N LEU A 96 -5.22 5.64 -4.48
CA LEU A 96 -5.73 6.87 -3.90
C LEU A 96 -5.34 7.02 -2.42
N LEU A 97 -5.43 5.93 -1.65
CA LEU A 97 -5.03 5.91 -0.25
C LEU A 97 -3.55 6.25 -0.08
N HIS A 98 -2.67 5.61 -0.85
CA HIS A 98 -1.23 5.85 -0.74
C HIS A 98 -0.85 7.27 -1.17
N LEU A 99 -1.42 7.77 -2.26
CA LEU A 99 -1.24 9.16 -2.69
C LEU A 99 -1.70 10.14 -1.60
N ALA A 100 -2.91 9.97 -1.06
CA ALA A 100 -3.46 10.89 -0.07
C ALA A 100 -2.60 10.94 1.21
N MET A 101 -2.10 9.79 1.65
CA MET A 101 -1.20 9.71 2.82
C MET A 101 0.17 10.33 2.55
N LEU A 102 0.73 10.16 1.34
CA LEU A 102 1.97 10.81 0.93
C LEU A 102 1.81 12.34 0.92
N HIS A 103 0.76 12.84 0.24
CA HIS A 103 0.42 14.26 0.19
C HIS A 103 0.22 14.86 1.59
N LYS A 104 -0.54 14.16 2.45
CA LYS A 104 -0.70 14.54 3.86
C LYS A 104 0.65 14.64 4.59
N SER A 105 1.55 13.67 4.39
CA SER A 105 2.86 13.64 5.05
C SER A 105 3.78 14.79 4.63
N GLU A 106 3.54 15.40 3.46
CA GLU A 106 4.30 16.52 2.91
C GLU A 106 3.58 17.86 3.11
N GLY A 107 2.48 17.88 3.86
CA GLY A 107 1.69 19.09 4.12
C GLY A 107 0.86 19.57 2.93
N ARG A 108 0.76 18.79 1.87
CA ARG A 108 -0.08 19.03 0.68
C ARG A 108 -1.53 18.61 0.97
N TRP A 109 -2.19 19.38 1.85
CA TRP A 109 -3.49 19.01 2.41
C TRP A 109 -4.65 19.07 1.41
N ARG A 110 -4.62 20.00 0.45
CA ARG A 110 -5.69 20.13 -0.56
C ARG A 110 -5.69 18.96 -1.53
N GLU A 111 -4.50 18.50 -1.90
CA GLU A 111 -4.30 17.32 -2.74
C GLU A 111 -4.76 16.06 -2.01
N ALA A 112 -4.43 15.92 -0.72
CA ALA A 112 -4.93 14.83 0.10
C ALA A 112 -6.46 14.86 0.25
N GLU A 113 -7.06 16.04 0.45
CA GLU A 113 -8.52 16.23 0.51
C GLU A 113 -9.20 15.76 -0.77
N ALA A 114 -8.70 16.18 -1.94
CA ALA A 114 -9.27 15.80 -3.23
C ALA A 114 -9.29 14.27 -3.40
N LEU A 115 -8.20 13.59 -3.04
CA LEU A 115 -8.10 12.14 -3.13
C LEU A 115 -9.02 11.42 -2.14
N TRP A 116 -9.16 11.92 -0.89
CA TRP A 116 -10.12 11.34 0.04
C TRP A 116 -11.56 11.53 -0.43
N LEU A 117 -11.90 12.68 -1.01
CA LEU A 117 -13.23 12.91 -1.59
C LEU A 117 -13.50 11.94 -2.75
N GLU A 118 -12.53 11.75 -3.65
CA GLU A 118 -12.60 10.76 -4.72
C GLU A 118 -12.89 9.36 -4.14
N MET A 119 -12.13 8.92 -3.13
CA MET A 119 -12.35 7.63 -2.47
C MET A 119 -13.75 7.48 -1.85
N THR A 120 -14.32 8.56 -1.30
CA THR A 120 -15.69 8.50 -0.78
C THR A 120 -16.75 8.42 -1.89
N GLY A 121 -16.45 8.88 -3.11
CA GLY A 121 -17.34 8.82 -4.26
C GLY A 121 -17.26 7.52 -5.07
N GLU A 122 -16.15 6.80 -5.01
CA GLU A 122 -15.93 5.59 -5.82
C GLU A 122 -16.86 4.42 -5.43
N PRO A 123 -17.40 3.69 -6.43
CA PRO A 123 -18.09 2.43 -6.19
C PRO A 123 -17.07 1.35 -5.77
N GLY A 124 -17.18 0.88 -4.53
CA GLY A 124 -16.24 -0.10 -4.00
C GLY A 124 -16.53 -0.47 -2.54
N PRO A 125 -15.69 -1.34 -1.95
CA PRO A 125 -15.80 -1.68 -0.54
C PRO A 125 -15.71 -0.43 0.33
N PHE A 126 -16.50 -0.39 1.40
CA PHE A 126 -16.49 0.72 2.34
C PHE A 126 -15.12 0.84 3.02
N HIS A 127 -14.54 2.04 2.95
CA HIS A 127 -13.32 2.41 3.68
C HIS A 127 -13.61 3.55 4.66
N LEU A 128 -13.33 3.32 5.94
CA LEU A 128 -13.55 4.30 7.00
C LEU A 128 -12.54 5.46 6.96
N LEU A 129 -11.29 5.17 6.59
CA LEU A 129 -10.17 6.12 6.73
C LEU A 129 -10.40 7.46 6.00
N PRO A 130 -10.87 7.52 4.74
CA PRO A 130 -11.09 8.80 4.05
C PRO A 130 -12.05 9.73 4.80
N TYR A 131 -13.13 9.20 5.37
CA TYR A 131 -14.09 9.99 6.17
C TYR A 131 -13.44 10.55 7.43
N VAL A 132 -12.67 9.72 8.14
CA VAL A 132 -11.97 10.12 9.36
C VAL A 132 -10.96 11.23 9.06
N GLU A 133 -10.20 11.11 7.98
CA GLU A 133 -9.19 12.08 7.58
C GLU A 133 -9.80 13.38 7.04
N LEU A 134 -10.86 13.31 6.24
CA LEU A 134 -11.63 14.48 5.82
C LEU A 134 -12.23 15.24 7.02
N ALA A 135 -12.83 14.53 7.97
CA ALA A 135 -13.37 15.17 9.17
C ALA A 135 -12.28 15.87 9.99
N LYS A 136 -11.10 15.26 10.16
CA LYS A 136 -9.95 15.89 10.82
C LYS A 136 -9.44 17.10 10.05
N TYR A 137 -9.36 17.01 8.72
CA TYR A 137 -8.93 18.11 7.87
C TYR A 137 -9.87 19.30 8.02
N TYR A 138 -11.18 19.09 7.88
CA TYR A 138 -12.16 20.16 8.03
C TYR A 138 -12.21 20.72 9.46
N GLU A 139 -12.12 19.88 10.49
CA GLU A 139 -12.14 20.34 11.89
C GLU A 139 -10.88 21.14 12.26
N HIS A 140 -9.69 20.67 11.85
CA HIS A 140 -8.43 21.20 12.37
C HIS A 140 -7.73 22.17 11.44
N ARG A 141 -7.80 21.96 10.12
CA ARG A 141 -7.07 22.76 9.12
C ARG A 141 -7.92 23.91 8.58
N THR A 142 -9.12 23.63 8.07
CA THR A 142 -9.97 24.68 7.48
C THR A 142 -10.92 25.33 8.49
N LYS A 143 -11.10 24.69 9.67
CA LYS A 143 -12.08 25.09 10.70
C LYS A 143 -13.53 25.06 10.21
N ASP A 144 -13.82 24.33 9.14
CA ASP A 144 -15.16 24.13 8.63
C ASP A 144 -15.86 22.98 9.39
N LEU A 145 -16.39 23.32 10.57
CA LEU A 145 -17.04 22.34 11.45
C LEU A 145 -18.30 21.73 10.82
N HIS A 146 -19.01 22.49 9.98
CA HIS A 146 -20.19 22.00 9.28
C HIS A 146 -19.84 20.92 8.25
N ARG A 147 -18.78 21.11 7.45
CA ARG A 147 -18.29 20.06 6.55
C ARG A 147 -17.77 18.86 7.33
N ALA A 148 -17.03 19.07 8.41
CA ALA A 148 -16.56 17.96 9.25
C ALA A 148 -17.72 17.10 9.76
N ARG A 149 -18.79 17.74 10.25
CA ARG A 149 -20.04 17.08 10.68
C ARG A 149 -20.67 16.29 9.53
N LYS A 150 -20.89 16.91 8.37
CA LYS A 150 -21.55 16.29 7.22
C LYS A 150 -20.80 15.03 6.74
N ILE A 151 -19.47 15.05 6.77
CA ILE A 151 -18.65 13.88 6.43
C ILE A 151 -18.86 12.73 7.42
N ILE A 152 -18.90 13.02 8.73
CA ILE A 152 -19.14 11.99 9.76
C ILE A 152 -20.55 11.41 9.64
N GLU A 153 -21.57 12.24 9.43
CA GLU A 153 -22.95 11.78 9.20
C GLU A 153 -23.04 10.89 7.95
N SER A 154 -22.40 11.29 6.84
CA SER A 154 -22.34 10.48 5.63
C SER A 154 -21.64 9.13 5.87
N CYS A 155 -20.59 9.10 6.70
CA CYS A 155 -19.90 7.88 7.08
C CYS A 155 -20.80 6.94 7.88
N LEU A 156 -21.53 7.47 8.86
CA LEU A 156 -22.46 6.71 9.70
C LEU A 156 -23.59 6.07 8.89
N ASN A 157 -24.04 6.72 7.82
CA ASN A 157 -25.06 6.16 6.93
C ASN A 157 -24.55 5.02 6.03
N ARG A 158 -23.23 4.82 5.91
CA ARG A 158 -22.62 3.82 5.00
C ARG A 158 -21.88 2.70 5.72
N ILE A 159 -21.49 2.92 6.97
CA ILE A 159 -20.74 1.94 7.76
C ILE A 159 -21.65 0.76 8.14
N SER A 160 -21.12 -0.47 8.10
CA SER A 160 -21.85 -1.66 8.55
C SER A 160 -22.10 -1.60 10.05
N GLU A 161 -23.32 -1.95 10.47
CA GLU A 161 -23.78 -1.99 11.87
C GLU A 161 -22.90 -2.89 12.77
N HIS A 162 -22.21 -3.87 12.18
CA HIS A 162 -21.29 -4.77 12.88
C HIS A 162 -20.00 -4.07 13.36
N ARG A 163 -19.70 -2.86 12.87
CA ARG A 163 -18.52 -2.07 13.25
C ARG A 163 -18.80 -1.19 14.48
N ILE A 164 -19.35 -1.79 15.53
CA ILE A 164 -19.86 -1.10 16.74
C ILE A 164 -18.84 -0.10 17.30
N ARG A 165 -17.58 -0.53 17.50
CA ARG A 165 -16.53 0.33 18.04
C ARG A 165 -16.24 1.56 17.18
N ASP A 166 -16.24 1.42 15.85
CA ASP A 166 -16.01 2.54 14.95
C ASP A 166 -17.21 3.50 14.95
N ILE A 167 -18.43 2.97 15.03
CA ILE A 167 -19.66 3.75 15.14
C ILE A 167 -19.65 4.59 16.44
N ASP A 168 -19.25 4.00 17.56
CA ASP A 168 -19.13 4.71 18.84
C ASP A 168 -18.11 5.86 18.77
N GLU A 169 -16.95 5.64 18.15
CA GLU A 169 -15.94 6.69 17.96
C GLU A 169 -16.46 7.83 17.05
N LEU A 170 -17.17 7.48 15.98
CA LEU A 170 -17.80 8.44 15.07
C LEU A 170 -18.89 9.25 15.79
N ASN A 171 -19.74 8.62 16.59
CA ASN A 171 -20.79 9.29 17.38
C ASN A 171 -20.20 10.22 18.45
N TYR A 172 -19.14 9.79 19.13
CA TYR A 172 -18.42 10.64 20.06
C TYR A 172 -17.84 11.90 19.37
N ARG A 173 -17.23 11.72 18.19
CA ARG A 173 -16.72 12.84 17.39
C ARG A 173 -17.84 13.76 16.92
N LEU A 174 -18.96 13.21 16.44
CA LEU A 174 -20.13 13.98 16.01
C LEU A 174 -20.68 14.85 17.14
N SER A 175 -20.84 14.26 18.34
CA SER A 175 -21.29 14.96 19.55
C SER A 175 -20.34 16.08 19.97
N ARG A 176 -19.03 15.88 19.79
CA ARG A 176 -18.02 16.92 20.02
C ARG A 176 -18.12 18.06 19.00
N LEU A 177 -18.33 17.74 17.71
CA LEU A 177 -18.47 18.73 16.64
C LEU A 177 -19.72 19.59 16.83
N MET A 178 -20.87 18.98 17.15
CA MET A 178 -22.12 19.71 17.41
C MET A 178 -21.96 20.74 18.53
N ARG A 179 -21.37 20.34 19.67
CA ARG A 179 -21.08 21.26 20.79
C ARG A 179 -20.14 22.41 20.44
N LYS A 180 -19.31 22.27 19.40
CA LYS A 180 -18.44 23.35 18.91
C LYS A 180 -19.13 24.28 17.93
N ILE A 181 -20.17 23.80 17.23
CA ILE A 181 -20.97 24.60 16.28
C ILE A 181 -21.96 25.50 17.05
N GLU A 182 -22.48 25.02 18.17
CA GLU A 182 -23.42 25.76 19.03
C GLU A 182 -22.76 26.88 19.87
N LYS A 183 -21.43 26.94 19.91
CA LYS A 183 -20.65 27.95 20.63
C LYS A 183 -20.14 29.03 19.69
#